data_AF-A0A7W1L1S3-F1
#
_entry.id   AF-A0A7W1L1S3-F1
#
_cell.length_a   1.000
_cell.length_b   1.000
_cell.length_c   1.000
_cell.angle_alpha   90.00
_cell.angle_beta   90.00
_cell.angle_gamma   90.00
#
_symmetry.space_group_name_H-M   'P 1'
#
loop_
_entity.id
_entity.type
_entity.pdbx_description
1 polymer ?
#
loop_
_entity_poly.entity_id
_entity_poly.type
_entity_poly.pdbx_seq_one_letter_code
_entity_poly.pdbx_strand_id
1 'polypeptide(L)'
;MGKIALSGMGALVLAGVLASPWYIKTWAQTGSPVFPFYLNIWKGSAPGWDTERSLLFQELNSRYGGYPKNALAYLAAPVRLSVMGQPDLPAYYDGVVGVAFLFGLPLVVWACWRSRLDVELKIGTAVSGILFIFWLFSSEQIRYLLPALPPLAVAVAASSALIADGGRRRRGGRAVQWTLIAIALAGSLTILAWFVEQNPLRVVLGGEARESYLARRLDYYPYYEIVNSELPEGARVWLINMRRDTYYIERPYFSDYMFEDYTIKRYVEGAQTAADVRAQARATGITHLLVRQDVLLDYDQSPIVDDRRSREQNVEKMNMLKAFLMDGTRIIRRDGKFMLIELPPS
;
A
#
# COMPACT_ATOMS: atom_id res chain seq x y z
N MET A 1 -20.30 4.08 -39.61
CA MET A 1 -19.06 4.01 -38.80
C MET A 1 -18.51 5.38 -38.39
N GLY A 2 -18.59 6.43 -39.21
CA GLY A 2 -17.97 7.74 -38.90
C GLY A 2 -18.42 8.46 -37.62
N LYS A 3 -19.73 8.49 -37.29
CA LYS A 3 -20.23 9.20 -36.10
C LYS A 3 -19.79 8.56 -34.78
N ILE A 4 -19.84 7.23 -34.69
CA ILE A 4 -19.42 6.48 -33.48
C ILE A 4 -17.91 6.63 -33.26
N ALA A 5 -17.11 6.52 -34.33
CA ALA A 5 -15.67 6.73 -34.25
C ALA A 5 -15.33 8.16 -33.80
N LEU A 6 -16.05 9.16 -34.32
CA LEU A 6 -15.86 10.56 -33.94
C LEU A 6 -16.25 10.82 -32.48
N SER A 7 -17.39 10.28 -32.02
CA SER A 7 -17.80 10.39 -30.61
C SER A 7 -16.81 9.69 -29.68
N GLY A 8 -16.30 8.52 -30.06
CA GLY A 8 -15.27 7.80 -29.31
C GLY A 8 -13.96 8.59 -29.22
N MET A 9 -13.51 9.18 -30.33
CA MET A 9 -12.34 10.06 -30.35
C MET A 9 -12.54 11.30 -29.49
N GLY A 10 -13.72 11.93 -29.58
CA GLY A 10 -14.08 13.08 -28.74
C GLY A 10 -14.05 12.74 -27.25
N ALA A 11 -14.53 11.56 -26.86
CA ALA A 11 -14.46 11.10 -25.47
C ALA A 11 -13.02 10.88 -25.00
N LEU A 12 -12.14 10.31 -25.84
CA LEU A 12 -10.72 10.13 -25.51
C LEU A 12 -9.98 11.46 -25.38
N VAL A 13 -10.22 12.42 -26.28
CA VAL A 13 -9.66 13.77 -26.20
C VAL A 13 -10.12 14.46 -24.93
N LEU A 14 -11.42 14.40 -24.62
CA LEU A 14 -11.97 14.97 -23.40
C LEU A 14 -11.35 14.32 -22.15
N ALA A 15 -11.20 13.00 -22.13
CA ALA A 15 -10.52 12.30 -21.04
C ALA A 15 -9.07 12.76 -20.88
N GLY A 16 -8.33 12.96 -21.99
CA GLY A 16 -6.98 13.50 -21.97
C GLY A 16 -6.92 14.94 -21.43
N VAL A 17 -7.84 15.81 -21.87
CA VAL A 17 -7.94 17.19 -21.37
C VAL A 17 -8.25 17.20 -19.87
N LEU A 18 -9.20 16.37 -19.43
CA LEU A 18 -9.55 16.24 -18.01
C LEU A 18 -8.36 15.72 -17.20
N ALA A 19 -7.62 14.73 -17.70
CA ALA A 19 -6.46 14.17 -17.01
C ALA A 19 -5.21 15.07 -17.06
N SER A 20 -5.12 16.00 -18.02
CA SER A 20 -3.94 16.82 -18.26
C SER A 20 -3.42 17.63 -17.06
N PRO A 21 -4.25 18.20 -16.16
CA PRO A 21 -3.74 18.98 -15.03
C PRO A 21 -2.83 18.18 -14.11
N TRP A 22 -3.09 16.87 -13.94
CA TRP A 22 -2.25 15.99 -13.14
C TRP A 22 -0.89 15.76 -13.81
N TYR A 23 -0.88 15.40 -15.09
CA TYR A 23 0.37 15.17 -15.83
C TYR A 23 1.22 16.43 -15.96
N ILE A 24 0.58 17.59 -16.22
CA ILE A 24 1.27 18.89 -16.29
C ILE A 24 1.87 19.25 -14.94
N LYS A 25 1.11 19.11 -13.84
CA LYS A 25 1.63 19.37 -12.48
C LYS A 25 2.80 18.45 -12.16
N THR A 26 2.66 17.14 -12.41
CA THR A 26 3.73 16.16 -12.14
C THR A 26 4.98 16.49 -12.94
N TRP A 27 4.84 16.84 -14.22
CA TRP A 27 5.96 17.30 -15.04
C TRP A 27 6.59 18.57 -14.46
N ALA A 28 5.80 19.61 -14.18
CA ALA A 28 6.31 20.87 -13.64
C ALA A 28 7.09 20.69 -12.33
N GLN A 29 6.70 19.72 -11.49
CA GLN A 29 7.34 19.46 -10.20
C GLN A 29 8.56 18.54 -10.28
N THR A 30 8.59 17.62 -11.25
CA THR A 30 9.57 16.51 -11.25
C THR A 30 10.38 16.37 -12.53
N GLY A 31 10.01 17.08 -13.60
CA GLY A 31 10.59 16.91 -14.94
C GLY A 31 10.08 15.70 -15.72
N SER A 32 9.21 14.86 -15.13
CA SER A 32 8.64 13.67 -15.79
C SER A 32 7.12 13.62 -15.63
N PRO A 33 6.34 13.41 -16.71
CA PRO A 33 4.89 13.29 -16.62
C PRO A 33 4.45 11.97 -15.95
N VAL A 34 5.33 10.98 -15.87
CA VAL A 34 5.04 9.63 -15.33
C VAL A 34 5.78 9.32 -14.04
N PHE A 35 6.35 10.34 -13.40
CA PHE A 35 6.96 10.21 -12.07
C PHE A 35 5.97 9.58 -11.07
N PRO A 36 6.40 8.66 -10.17
CA PRO A 36 7.76 8.21 -9.88
C PRO A 36 8.26 7.04 -10.74
N PHE A 37 7.51 6.63 -11.78
CA PHE A 37 7.81 5.44 -12.57
C PHE A 37 8.77 5.72 -13.72
N TYR A 38 9.43 4.65 -14.20
CA TYR A 38 10.20 4.64 -15.44
C TYR A 38 11.28 5.73 -15.55
N LEU A 39 11.94 6.08 -14.43
CA LEU A 39 12.99 7.12 -14.41
C LEU A 39 14.23 6.75 -15.23
N ASN A 40 14.37 5.48 -15.62
CA ASN A 40 15.35 5.00 -16.58
C ASN A 40 15.04 5.42 -18.03
N ILE A 41 13.77 5.68 -18.37
CA ILE A 41 13.31 6.09 -19.70
C ILE A 41 13.06 7.60 -19.71
N TRP A 42 12.21 8.08 -18.81
CA TRP A 42 11.87 9.49 -18.69
C TRP A 42 12.44 10.04 -17.38
N LYS A 43 13.60 10.68 -17.49
CA LYS A 43 14.29 11.25 -16.34
C LYS A 43 13.40 12.26 -15.61
N GLY A 44 13.44 12.20 -14.29
CA GLY A 44 12.80 13.15 -13.40
C GLY A 44 13.43 13.02 -12.01
N SER A 45 13.19 14.00 -11.14
CA SER A 45 13.72 14.03 -9.79
C SER A 45 12.73 14.67 -8.83
N ALA A 46 12.74 14.19 -7.59
CA ALA A 46 12.09 14.85 -6.48
C ALA A 46 12.95 14.67 -5.22
N PRO A 47 12.87 15.59 -4.24
CA PRO A 47 13.57 15.43 -2.97
C PRO A 47 13.26 14.06 -2.32
N GLY A 48 14.30 13.29 -2.01
CA GLY A 48 14.16 11.96 -1.41
C GLY A 48 13.73 10.85 -2.36
N TRP A 49 13.75 11.08 -3.68
CA TRP A 49 13.41 10.06 -4.68
C TRP A 49 14.37 10.09 -5.86
N ASP A 50 15.04 8.97 -6.08
CA ASP A 50 16.04 8.76 -7.13
C ASP A 50 15.68 7.54 -7.99
N THR A 51 16.52 7.27 -9.01
CA THR A 51 16.33 6.12 -9.90
C THR A 51 16.37 4.79 -9.16
N GLU A 52 17.23 4.65 -8.14
CA GLU A 52 17.35 3.43 -7.34
C GLU A 52 16.04 3.14 -6.59
N ARG A 53 15.47 4.13 -5.90
CA ARG A 53 14.17 4.03 -5.24
C ARG A 53 13.02 3.79 -6.23
N SER A 54 13.09 4.36 -7.44
CA SER A 54 12.12 4.08 -8.51
C SER A 54 12.14 2.60 -8.94
N LEU A 55 13.33 1.98 -9.02
CA LEU A 55 13.48 0.56 -9.32
C LEU A 55 13.01 -0.31 -8.16
N LEU A 56 13.39 0.02 -6.92
CA LEU A 56 12.89 -0.65 -5.71
C LEU A 56 11.35 -0.59 -5.64
N PHE A 57 10.75 0.52 -6.08
CA PHE A 57 9.29 0.66 -6.08
C PHE A 57 8.62 -0.21 -7.14
N GLN A 58 9.22 -0.36 -8.32
CA GLN A 58 8.75 -1.30 -9.33
C GLN A 58 8.83 -2.75 -8.83
N GLU A 59 9.92 -3.10 -8.14
CA GLU A 59 10.07 -4.42 -7.51
C GLU A 59 9.02 -4.63 -6.41
N LEU A 60 8.82 -3.67 -5.51
CA LEU A 60 7.79 -3.74 -4.48
C LEU A 60 6.40 -3.96 -5.09
N ASN A 61 6.06 -3.22 -6.14
CA ASN A 61 4.77 -3.33 -6.83
C ASN A 61 4.57 -4.69 -7.51
N SER A 62 5.65 -5.35 -7.97
CA SER A 62 5.58 -6.65 -8.63
C SER A 62 5.30 -7.82 -7.67
N ARG A 63 5.60 -7.65 -6.38
CA ARG A 63 5.31 -8.63 -5.32
C ARG A 63 3.81 -8.83 -5.06
N TYR A 64 2.98 -7.86 -5.43
CA TYR A 64 1.54 -7.95 -5.23
C TYR A 64 0.91 -9.02 -6.13
N GLY A 65 0.07 -9.88 -5.53
CA GLY A 65 -0.54 -11.06 -6.17
C GLY A 65 0.39 -12.27 -6.33
N GLY A 66 1.58 -12.20 -5.73
CA GLY A 66 2.59 -13.25 -5.69
C GLY A 66 3.62 -13.11 -6.80
N TYR A 67 4.89 -13.36 -6.49
CA TYR A 67 6.00 -13.30 -7.42
C TYR A 67 6.91 -14.52 -7.25
N PRO A 68 7.42 -15.14 -8.32
CA PRO A 68 7.17 -14.84 -9.74
C PRO A 68 5.78 -15.29 -10.22
N LYS A 69 5.26 -14.65 -11.28
CA LYS A 69 3.96 -14.99 -11.89
C LYS A 69 4.16 -15.84 -13.14
N ASN A 70 3.28 -16.82 -13.33
CA ASN A 70 3.14 -17.56 -14.58
C ASN A 70 1.76 -17.32 -15.21
N ALA A 71 1.55 -17.81 -16.43
CA ALA A 71 0.28 -17.62 -17.14
C ALA A 71 -0.93 -18.13 -16.35
N LEU A 72 -0.77 -19.24 -15.61
CA LEU A 72 -1.83 -19.79 -14.76
C LEU A 72 -2.18 -18.84 -13.60
N ALA A 73 -1.19 -18.17 -13.00
CA ALA A 73 -1.41 -17.20 -11.93
C ALA A 73 -2.30 -16.03 -12.40
N TYR A 74 -2.08 -15.53 -13.62
CA TYR A 74 -2.93 -14.49 -14.23
C TYR A 74 -4.34 -15.00 -14.54
N LEU A 75 -4.48 -16.20 -15.12
CA LEU A 75 -5.79 -16.79 -15.41
C LEU A 75 -6.59 -17.09 -14.13
N ALA A 76 -5.91 -17.51 -13.07
CA ALA A 76 -6.50 -17.80 -11.77
C ALA A 76 -6.74 -16.54 -10.91
N ALA A 77 -6.31 -15.35 -11.35
CA ALA A 77 -6.39 -14.12 -10.56
C ALA A 77 -7.82 -13.81 -10.06
N PRO A 78 -8.91 -13.95 -10.85
CA PRO A 78 -10.26 -13.73 -10.33
C PRO A 78 -10.64 -14.66 -9.18
N VAL A 79 -10.20 -15.92 -9.23
CA VAL A 79 -10.47 -16.93 -8.18
C VAL A 79 -9.62 -16.63 -6.94
N ARG A 80 -8.32 -16.40 -7.13
CA ARG A 80 -7.37 -16.08 -6.04
C ARG A 80 -7.77 -14.80 -5.32
N LEU A 81 -8.13 -13.74 -6.04
CA LEU A 81 -8.60 -12.48 -5.48
C LEU A 81 -9.87 -12.65 -4.63
N SER A 82 -10.78 -13.54 -5.06
CA SER A 82 -12.08 -13.74 -4.39
C SER A 82 -12.00 -14.62 -3.15
N VAL A 83 -11.08 -15.59 -3.14
CA VAL A 83 -11.02 -16.66 -2.13
C VAL A 83 -9.80 -16.52 -1.21
N MET A 84 -8.68 -16.05 -1.74
CA MET A 84 -7.39 -16.02 -1.02
C MET A 84 -6.95 -14.62 -0.62
N GLY A 85 -7.70 -13.56 -0.98
CA GLY A 85 -7.37 -12.19 -0.59
C GLY A 85 -7.18 -12.07 0.93
N GLN A 86 -6.13 -11.38 1.36
CA GLN A 86 -5.83 -11.15 2.77
C GLN A 86 -5.32 -9.73 2.99
N PRO A 87 -5.74 -9.05 4.07
CA PRO A 87 -5.20 -7.74 4.43
C PRO A 87 -3.72 -7.85 4.81
N ASP A 88 -2.95 -6.79 4.54
CA ASP A 88 -1.55 -6.63 4.92
C ASP A 88 -0.59 -7.69 4.33
N LEU A 89 -1.05 -8.52 3.39
CA LEU A 89 -0.25 -9.53 2.70
C LEU A 89 -0.18 -9.22 1.20
N PRO A 90 0.94 -8.65 0.70
CA PRO A 90 1.09 -8.29 -0.71
C PRO A 90 0.87 -9.46 -1.67
N ALA A 91 1.40 -10.65 -1.34
CA ALA A 91 1.24 -11.87 -2.15
C ALA A 91 -0.24 -12.27 -2.35
N TYR A 92 -1.12 -11.79 -1.49
CA TYR A 92 -2.57 -12.03 -1.47
C TYR A 92 -3.36 -10.74 -1.65
N TYR A 93 -2.87 -9.85 -2.52
CA TYR A 93 -3.57 -8.66 -3.03
C TYR A 93 -3.81 -7.54 -2.02
N ASP A 94 -3.38 -7.70 -0.77
CA ASP A 94 -3.51 -6.68 0.29
C ASP A 94 -4.98 -6.25 0.52
N GLY A 95 -5.88 -7.23 0.56
CA GLY A 95 -7.27 -7.09 1.00
C GLY A 95 -8.23 -8.10 0.36
N VAL A 96 -9.54 -7.90 0.60
CA VAL A 96 -10.60 -8.86 0.24
C VAL A 96 -11.71 -8.21 -0.58
N VAL A 97 -12.01 -8.80 -1.75
CA VAL A 97 -13.22 -8.47 -2.55
C VAL A 97 -14.39 -9.37 -2.15
N GLY A 98 -14.10 -10.64 -1.86
CA GLY A 98 -15.08 -11.65 -1.47
C GLY A 98 -15.62 -12.48 -2.65
N VAL A 99 -16.24 -13.60 -2.30
CA VAL A 99 -16.64 -14.67 -3.23
C VAL A 99 -17.81 -14.25 -4.15
N ALA A 100 -18.60 -13.24 -3.76
CA ALA A 100 -19.67 -12.71 -4.60
C ALA A 100 -19.17 -12.21 -5.96
N PHE A 101 -17.94 -11.67 -6.02
CA PHE A 101 -17.29 -11.27 -7.26
C PHE A 101 -17.15 -12.45 -8.22
N LEU A 102 -16.58 -13.57 -7.76
CA LEU A 102 -16.37 -14.77 -8.56
C LEU A 102 -17.67 -15.34 -9.12
N PHE A 103 -18.72 -15.43 -8.31
CA PHE A 103 -20.03 -15.93 -8.75
C PHE A 103 -20.76 -14.93 -9.66
N GLY A 104 -20.51 -13.64 -9.50
CA GLY A 104 -21.08 -12.59 -10.34
C GLY A 104 -20.52 -12.56 -11.75
N LEU A 105 -19.23 -12.89 -11.93
CA LEU A 105 -18.55 -12.80 -13.23
C LEU A 105 -19.26 -13.58 -14.35
N PRO A 106 -19.61 -14.88 -14.19
CA PRO A 106 -20.35 -15.61 -15.23
C PRO A 106 -21.71 -15.00 -15.57
N LEU A 107 -22.39 -14.38 -14.59
CA LEU A 107 -23.70 -13.74 -14.81
C LEU A 107 -23.55 -12.50 -15.69
N VAL A 108 -22.54 -11.67 -15.41
CA VAL A 108 -22.24 -10.48 -16.21
C VAL A 108 -21.83 -10.86 -17.63
N VAL A 109 -20.94 -11.85 -17.77
CA VAL A 109 -20.52 -12.37 -19.09
C VAL A 109 -21.74 -12.86 -19.88
N TRP A 110 -22.63 -13.64 -19.25
CA TRP A 110 -23.86 -14.11 -19.86
C TRP A 110 -24.79 -12.96 -20.29
N ALA A 111 -25.02 -11.97 -19.43
CA ALA A 111 -25.93 -10.86 -19.70
C ALA A 111 -25.40 -9.94 -20.82
N CYS A 112 -24.08 -9.71 -20.84
CA CYS A 112 -23.37 -9.03 -21.93
C CYS A 112 -23.50 -9.81 -23.25
N TRP A 113 -23.21 -11.11 -23.24
CA TRP A 113 -23.29 -11.97 -24.44
C TRP A 113 -24.70 -12.03 -25.03
N ARG A 114 -25.73 -12.10 -24.17
CA ARG A 114 -27.14 -12.05 -24.59
C ARG A 114 -27.64 -10.64 -24.91
N SER A 115 -26.77 -9.64 -24.84
CA SER A 115 -27.07 -8.22 -25.07
C SER A 115 -28.22 -7.67 -24.21
N ARG A 116 -28.44 -8.24 -23.02
CA ARG A 116 -29.59 -7.90 -22.15
C ARG A 116 -29.35 -6.76 -21.18
N LEU A 117 -28.10 -6.35 -21.01
CA LEU A 117 -27.77 -5.17 -20.22
C LEU A 117 -28.02 -3.89 -21.03
N ASP A 118 -28.46 -2.85 -20.32
CA ASP A 118 -28.54 -1.50 -20.84
C ASP A 118 -27.15 -1.00 -21.28
N VAL A 119 -27.13 0.00 -22.16
CA VAL A 119 -25.89 0.47 -22.78
C VAL A 119 -24.91 1.03 -21.74
N GLU A 120 -25.43 1.69 -20.71
CA GLU A 120 -24.69 2.27 -19.59
C GLU A 120 -23.97 1.17 -18.78
N LEU A 121 -24.65 0.05 -18.51
CA LEU A 121 -24.08 -1.08 -17.80
C LEU A 121 -23.04 -1.83 -18.63
N LYS A 122 -23.23 -1.91 -19.96
CA LYS A 122 -22.23 -2.44 -20.87
C LYS A 122 -20.96 -1.58 -20.86
N ILE A 123 -21.11 -0.25 -20.91
CA ILE A 123 -19.98 0.69 -20.81
C ILE A 123 -19.27 0.54 -19.47
N GLY A 124 -20.01 0.56 -18.35
CA GLY A 124 -19.44 0.40 -17.01
C GLY A 124 -18.71 -0.94 -16.83
N THR A 125 -19.28 -2.03 -17.36
CA THR A 125 -18.63 -3.36 -17.36
C THR A 125 -17.37 -3.36 -18.21
N ALA A 126 -17.38 -2.74 -19.40
CA ALA A 126 -16.23 -2.67 -20.28
C ALA A 126 -15.09 -1.85 -19.65
N VAL A 127 -15.39 -0.68 -19.08
CA VAL A 127 -14.42 0.14 -18.34
C VAL A 127 -13.82 -0.64 -17.18
N SER A 128 -14.66 -1.35 -16.41
CA SER A 128 -14.19 -2.15 -15.28
C SER A 128 -13.33 -3.34 -15.73
N GLY A 129 -13.65 -3.96 -16.87
CA GLY A 129 -12.82 -5.00 -17.48
C GLY A 129 -11.45 -4.47 -17.91
N ILE A 130 -11.40 -3.27 -18.51
CA ILE A 130 -10.15 -2.59 -18.87
C ILE A 130 -9.32 -2.28 -17.62
N LEU A 131 -9.94 -1.73 -16.57
CA LEU A 131 -9.27 -1.43 -15.31
C LEU A 131 -8.76 -2.71 -14.62
N PHE A 132 -9.53 -3.80 -14.66
CA PHE A 132 -9.10 -5.10 -14.13
C PHE A 132 -7.90 -5.65 -14.90
N ILE A 133 -7.91 -5.56 -16.23
CA ILE A 133 -6.75 -5.94 -17.06
C ILE A 133 -5.52 -5.09 -16.70
N PHE A 134 -5.68 -3.76 -16.61
CA PHE A 134 -4.60 -2.87 -16.21
C PHE A 134 -4.06 -3.22 -14.82
N TRP A 135 -4.95 -3.53 -13.88
CA TRP A 135 -4.60 -3.99 -12.54
C TRP A 135 -3.80 -5.30 -12.56
N LEU A 136 -4.20 -6.31 -13.35
CA LEU A 136 -3.46 -7.58 -13.50
C LEU A 136 -2.01 -7.36 -13.97
N PHE A 137 -1.81 -6.44 -14.92
CA PHE A 137 -0.50 -6.20 -15.54
C PHE A 137 0.32 -5.07 -14.87
N SER A 138 -0.20 -4.44 -13.82
CA SER A 138 0.49 -3.41 -13.06
C SER A 138 0.81 -3.90 -11.63
N SER A 139 0.22 -3.29 -10.61
CA SER A 139 0.31 -3.75 -9.24
C SER A 139 -1.05 -4.28 -8.80
N GLU A 140 -1.09 -5.56 -8.44
CA GLU A 140 -2.31 -6.25 -8.05
C GLU A 140 -2.74 -5.91 -6.60
N GLN A 141 -2.60 -4.65 -6.19
CA GLN A 141 -3.12 -4.11 -4.94
C GLN A 141 -4.62 -3.91 -5.07
N ILE A 142 -5.43 -4.49 -4.19
CA ILE A 142 -6.89 -4.41 -4.29
C ILE A 142 -7.42 -2.98 -4.33
N ARG A 143 -6.75 -2.04 -3.64
CA ARG A 143 -7.13 -0.61 -3.62
C ARG A 143 -7.06 0.04 -5.00
N TYR A 144 -6.22 -0.45 -5.90
CA TYR A 144 -6.16 0.03 -7.29
C TYR A 144 -7.27 -0.54 -8.16
N LEU A 145 -7.90 -1.65 -7.72
CA LEU A 145 -9.07 -2.21 -8.39
C LEU A 145 -10.38 -1.53 -7.95
N LEU A 146 -10.36 -0.76 -6.85
CA LEU A 146 -11.56 -0.14 -6.27
C LEU A 146 -12.45 0.62 -7.27
N PRO A 147 -11.92 1.40 -8.24
CA PRO A 147 -12.76 2.08 -9.22
C PRO A 147 -13.55 1.14 -10.16
N ALA A 148 -13.08 -0.09 -10.35
CA ALA A 148 -13.73 -1.10 -11.21
C ALA A 148 -14.82 -1.89 -10.48
N LEU A 149 -14.80 -1.95 -9.14
CA LEU A 149 -15.70 -2.81 -8.38
C LEU A 149 -17.16 -2.31 -8.36
N PRO A 150 -17.47 -1.01 -8.17
CA PRO A 150 -18.86 -0.56 -8.12
C PRO A 150 -19.65 -0.80 -9.41
N PRO A 151 -19.15 -0.45 -10.63
CA PRO A 151 -19.89 -0.74 -11.85
C PRO A 151 -20.07 -2.25 -12.07
N LEU A 152 -19.08 -3.07 -11.72
CA LEU A 152 -19.23 -4.53 -11.75
C LEU A 152 -20.28 -5.03 -10.76
N ALA A 153 -20.33 -4.51 -9.53
CA ALA A 153 -21.34 -4.89 -8.56
C ALA A 153 -22.77 -4.59 -9.06
N VAL A 154 -22.97 -3.42 -9.67
CA VAL A 154 -24.27 -3.06 -10.29
C VAL A 154 -24.58 -3.97 -11.48
N ALA A 155 -23.60 -4.25 -12.35
CA ALA A 155 -23.77 -5.15 -13.48
C ALA A 155 -24.12 -6.58 -13.02
N VAL A 156 -23.49 -7.06 -11.94
CA VAL A 156 -23.78 -8.35 -11.30
C VAL A 156 -25.23 -8.39 -10.79
N ALA A 157 -25.66 -7.34 -10.06
CA ALA A 157 -27.04 -7.23 -9.56
C ALA A 157 -28.06 -7.23 -10.71
N ALA A 158 -27.85 -6.38 -11.74
CA ALA A 158 -28.71 -6.31 -12.91
C ALA A 158 -28.78 -7.64 -13.67
N SER A 159 -27.63 -8.30 -13.86
CA SER A 159 -27.54 -9.62 -14.50
C SER A 159 -28.32 -10.68 -13.72
N SER A 160 -28.25 -10.66 -12.38
CA SER A 160 -29.00 -11.58 -11.53
C SER A 160 -30.51 -11.36 -11.62
N ALA A 161 -30.97 -10.10 -11.69
CA ALA A 161 -32.38 -9.75 -11.84
C ALA A 161 -32.95 -10.22 -13.19
N LEU A 162 -32.19 -10.05 -14.27
CA LEU A 162 -32.57 -10.53 -15.61
C LEU A 162 -32.80 -12.05 -15.67
N ILE A 163 -32.08 -12.82 -14.85
CA ILE A 163 -32.29 -14.28 -14.74
C ILE A 163 -33.51 -14.57 -13.88
N ALA A 164 -33.68 -13.85 -12.78
CA ALA A 164 -34.82 -13.99 -11.88
C ALA A 164 -36.16 -13.71 -12.56
N ASP A 165 -36.21 -12.77 -13.52
CA ASP A 165 -37.42 -12.38 -14.25
C ASP A 165 -37.66 -13.18 -15.55
N GLY A 166 -36.75 -14.11 -15.90
CA GLY A 166 -36.71 -14.82 -17.18
C GLY A 166 -37.79 -15.89 -17.46
N GLY A 167 -39.06 -15.62 -17.19
CA GLY A 167 -40.20 -16.44 -17.65
C GLY A 167 -40.24 -17.88 -17.09
N ARG A 168 -40.24 -18.90 -17.96
CA ARG A 168 -40.45 -20.33 -17.62
C ARG A 168 -39.51 -20.90 -16.54
N ARG A 169 -38.37 -20.26 -16.26
CA ARG A 169 -37.38 -20.68 -15.25
C ARG A 169 -37.30 -19.75 -14.02
N ARG A 170 -38.34 -18.96 -13.75
CA ARG A 170 -38.40 -17.95 -12.67
C ARG A 170 -37.94 -18.47 -11.29
N ARG A 171 -38.33 -19.69 -10.91
CA ARG A 171 -37.93 -20.29 -9.62
C ARG A 171 -36.41 -20.50 -9.53
N GLY A 172 -35.79 -21.03 -10.59
CA GLY A 172 -34.33 -21.22 -10.64
C GLY A 172 -33.57 -19.90 -10.70
N GLY A 173 -34.07 -18.91 -11.43
CA GLY A 173 -33.45 -17.59 -11.49
C GLY A 173 -33.48 -16.85 -10.16
N ARG A 174 -34.61 -16.90 -9.44
CA ARG A 174 -34.70 -16.35 -8.08
C ARG A 174 -33.78 -17.08 -7.10
N ALA A 175 -33.63 -18.41 -7.23
CA ALA A 175 -32.68 -19.15 -6.41
C ALA A 175 -31.24 -18.64 -6.63
N VAL A 176 -30.81 -18.43 -7.88
CA VAL A 176 -29.50 -17.84 -8.20
C VAL A 176 -29.34 -16.45 -7.59
N GLN A 177 -30.35 -15.59 -7.72
CA GLN A 177 -30.34 -14.25 -7.14
C GLN A 177 -30.22 -14.27 -5.61
N TRP A 178 -31.03 -15.08 -4.92
CA TRP A 178 -30.98 -15.21 -3.47
C TRP A 178 -29.66 -15.82 -2.99
N THR A 179 -29.10 -16.79 -3.71
CA THR A 179 -27.77 -17.34 -3.42
C THR A 179 -26.70 -16.25 -3.52
N LEU A 180 -26.73 -15.43 -4.57
CA LEU A 180 -25.78 -14.33 -4.73
C LEU A 180 -25.91 -13.29 -3.60
N ILE A 181 -27.14 -12.93 -3.22
CA ILE A 181 -27.40 -12.03 -2.08
C ILE A 181 -26.86 -12.65 -0.78
N ALA A 182 -27.11 -13.93 -0.54
CA ALA A 182 -26.62 -14.62 0.64
C ALA A 182 -25.08 -14.64 0.70
N ILE A 183 -24.40 -14.89 -0.43
CA ILE A 183 -22.94 -14.85 -0.52
C ILE A 183 -22.41 -13.43 -0.27
N ALA A 184 -23.06 -12.41 -0.84
CA ALA A 184 -22.67 -11.02 -0.62
C ALA A 184 -22.82 -10.59 0.85
N LEU A 185 -23.95 -10.95 1.48
CA LEU A 185 -24.19 -10.70 2.91
C LEU A 185 -23.18 -11.43 3.79
N ALA A 186 -22.87 -12.70 3.48
CA ALA A 186 -21.83 -13.44 4.19
C ALA A 186 -20.47 -12.74 4.08
N GLY A 187 -20.12 -12.21 2.90
CA GLY A 187 -18.90 -11.40 2.72
C GLY A 187 -18.91 -10.11 3.54
N SER A 188 -20.07 -9.46 3.70
CA SER A 188 -20.19 -8.27 4.56
C SER A 188 -19.95 -8.58 6.04
N LEU A 189 -20.18 -9.81 6.51
CA LEU A 189 -19.85 -10.22 7.88
C LEU A 189 -18.34 -10.18 8.14
N THR A 190 -17.49 -10.49 7.15
CA THR A 190 -16.04 -10.34 7.27
C THR A 190 -15.64 -8.88 7.47
N ILE A 191 -16.22 -7.97 6.67
CA ILE A 191 -15.97 -6.53 6.79
C ILE A 191 -16.45 -6.02 8.16
N LEU A 192 -17.63 -6.47 8.61
CA LEU A 192 -18.16 -6.12 9.92
C LEU A 192 -17.27 -6.66 11.05
N ALA A 193 -16.78 -7.89 10.95
CA ALA A 193 -15.88 -8.48 11.94
C ALA A 193 -14.61 -7.63 12.09
N TRP A 194 -13.99 -7.23 10.99
CA TRP A 194 -12.83 -6.33 11.01
C TRP A 194 -13.17 -4.96 11.57
N PHE A 195 -14.31 -4.37 11.22
CA PHE A 195 -14.75 -3.11 11.80
C PHE A 195 -14.93 -3.22 13.32
N VAL A 196 -15.52 -4.31 13.81
CA VAL A 196 -15.73 -4.56 15.25
C VAL A 196 -14.40 -4.80 15.97
N GLU A 197 -13.46 -5.52 15.36
CA GLU A 197 -12.10 -5.74 15.89
C GLU A 197 -11.36 -4.43 16.15
N GLN A 198 -11.57 -3.41 15.31
CA GLN A 198 -11.01 -2.07 15.52
C GLN A 198 -11.66 -1.35 16.71
N ASN A 199 -12.84 -1.78 17.15
CA ASN A 199 -13.67 -1.14 18.17
C ASN A 199 -13.72 0.40 18.06
N PRO A 200 -14.09 0.96 16.89
CA PRO A 200 -14.04 2.41 16.67
C PRO A 200 -15.23 3.14 17.33
N LEU A 201 -16.35 2.45 17.57
CA LEU A 201 -17.54 3.06 18.17
C LEU A 201 -17.29 3.50 19.61
N ARG A 202 -16.44 2.78 20.36
CA ARG A 202 -16.13 3.14 21.75
C ARG A 202 -15.53 4.53 21.87
N VAL A 203 -14.55 4.86 21.03
CA VAL A 203 -13.93 6.20 21.03
C VAL A 203 -14.87 7.26 20.46
N VAL A 204 -15.60 6.95 19.39
CA VAL A 204 -16.53 7.91 18.74
C VAL A 204 -17.68 8.30 19.67
N LEU A 205 -18.18 7.36 20.48
CA LEU A 205 -19.26 7.58 21.43
C LEU A 205 -18.77 8.08 22.80
N GLY A 206 -17.48 8.39 22.95
CA GLY A 206 -16.89 8.97 24.17
C GLY A 206 -16.60 7.96 25.30
N GLY A 207 -16.69 6.65 25.03
CA GLY A 207 -16.38 5.59 25.99
C GLY A 207 -14.88 5.22 26.09
N GLU A 208 -14.01 5.91 25.35
CA GLU A 208 -12.55 5.79 25.35
C GLU A 208 -11.94 7.13 24.94
N ALA A 209 -10.88 7.56 25.64
CA ALA A 209 -10.13 8.76 25.25
C ALA A 209 -9.39 8.53 23.93
N ARG A 210 -9.24 9.58 23.13
CA ARG A 210 -8.60 9.52 21.81
C ARG A 210 -7.17 8.98 21.90
N GLU A 211 -6.43 9.42 22.89
CA GLU A 211 -5.03 9.05 23.14
C GLU A 211 -4.92 7.56 23.47
N SER A 212 -5.86 7.02 24.28
CA SER A 212 -5.95 5.59 24.57
C SER A 212 -6.28 4.76 23.33
N TYR A 213 -7.18 5.25 22.48
CA TYR A 213 -7.49 4.62 21.19
C TYR A 213 -6.24 4.56 20.30
N LEU A 214 -5.52 5.68 20.16
CA LEU A 214 -4.30 5.74 19.36
C LEU A 214 -3.21 4.82 19.93
N ALA A 215 -2.99 4.81 21.24
CA ALA A 215 -2.00 3.96 21.89
C ALA A 215 -2.26 2.46 21.68
N ARG A 216 -3.53 2.00 21.62
CA ARG A 216 -3.83 0.58 21.32
C ARG A 216 -3.77 0.24 19.83
N ARG A 217 -4.01 1.22 18.94
CA ARG A 217 -4.05 0.99 17.48
C ARG A 217 -2.68 1.17 16.82
N LEU A 218 -1.85 2.03 17.38
CA LEU A 218 -0.56 2.45 16.85
C LEU A 218 0.49 2.19 17.93
N ASP A 219 1.24 1.11 17.77
CA ASP A 219 2.23 0.66 18.75
C ASP A 219 3.37 1.66 18.98
N TYR A 220 3.65 2.50 17.98
CA TYR A 220 4.61 3.61 18.08
C TYR A 220 4.05 4.89 18.74
N TYR A 221 2.72 5.04 18.89
CA TYR A 221 2.12 6.30 19.37
C TYR A 221 2.61 6.73 20.76
N PRO A 222 2.78 5.82 21.75
CA PRO A 222 3.34 6.21 23.05
C PRO A 222 4.78 6.75 22.99
N TYR A 223 5.53 6.45 21.93
CA TYR A 223 6.85 7.05 21.71
C TYR A 223 6.73 8.48 21.19
N TYR A 224 5.71 8.78 20.38
CA TYR A 224 5.45 10.14 19.94
C TYR A 224 4.97 11.04 21.07
N GLU A 225 4.19 10.52 22.02
CA GLU A 225 3.84 11.28 23.23
C GLU A 225 5.09 11.72 24.00
N ILE A 226 6.07 10.84 24.17
CA ILE A 226 7.38 11.17 24.79
C ILE A 226 8.14 12.18 23.93
N VAL A 227 8.22 11.96 22.61
CA VAL A 227 8.89 12.87 21.69
C VAL A 227 8.32 14.30 21.80
N ASN A 228 7.00 14.42 21.87
CA ASN A 228 6.33 15.71 21.87
C ASN A 228 6.32 16.39 23.24
N SER A 229 6.40 15.64 24.35
CA SER A 229 6.31 16.20 25.70
C SER A 229 7.66 16.35 26.41
N GLU A 230 8.62 15.47 26.14
CA GLU A 230 9.89 15.41 26.89
C GLU A 230 11.09 15.93 26.10
N LEU A 231 11.07 15.86 24.76
CA LEU A 231 12.22 16.30 23.96
C LEU A 231 12.22 17.82 23.74
N PRO A 232 13.41 18.46 23.70
CA PRO A 232 13.54 19.87 23.35
C PRO A 232 12.87 20.22 22.01
N GLU A 233 12.36 21.45 21.85
CA GLU A 233 11.69 21.88 20.60
C GLU A 233 12.58 21.72 19.36
N GLY A 234 13.89 21.95 19.50
CA GLY A 234 14.89 21.78 18.43
C GLY A 234 15.35 20.34 18.20
N ALA A 235 14.83 19.36 18.95
CA ALA A 235 15.25 17.97 18.83
C ALA A 235 14.78 17.37 17.49
N ARG A 236 15.72 17.19 16.55
CA ARG A 236 15.43 16.50 15.30
C ARG A 236 15.49 14.97 15.47
N VAL A 237 14.36 14.30 15.22
CA VAL A 237 14.21 12.84 15.38
C VAL A 237 14.32 12.12 14.04
N TRP A 238 15.22 11.15 13.92
CA TRP A 238 15.28 10.26 12.77
C TRP A 238 14.39 9.04 13.00
N LEU A 239 13.36 8.88 12.18
CA LEU A 239 12.47 7.75 12.16
C LEU A 239 13.02 6.68 11.20
N ILE A 240 13.28 5.48 11.72
CA ILE A 240 13.80 4.35 10.93
C ILE A 240 12.82 3.16 11.06
N ASN A 241 12.25 2.73 9.93
CA ASN A 241 11.25 1.67 9.83
C ASN A 241 9.98 1.93 10.68
N MET A 242 9.49 3.17 10.66
CA MET A 242 8.34 3.68 11.44
C MET A 242 7.08 3.91 10.57
N ARG A 243 6.98 3.25 9.41
CA ARG A 243 5.91 3.38 8.40
C ARG A 243 5.75 4.78 7.81
N ARG A 244 6.69 5.69 8.08
CA ARG A 244 6.57 7.14 7.85
C ARG A 244 5.26 7.72 8.41
N ASP A 245 4.80 7.19 9.54
CA ASP A 245 3.57 7.65 10.18
C ASP A 245 3.85 8.95 10.96
N THR A 246 3.93 10.09 10.27
CA THR A 246 4.41 11.36 10.85
C THR A 246 3.29 12.31 11.28
N TYR A 247 2.03 11.86 11.33
CA TYR A 247 0.89 12.75 11.60
C TYR A 247 0.81 13.23 13.06
N TYR A 248 1.45 12.51 13.99
CA TYR A 248 1.40 12.80 15.43
C TYR A 248 2.74 13.18 16.04
N ILE A 249 3.76 13.48 15.22
CA ILE A 249 5.05 13.97 15.70
C ILE A 249 5.10 15.49 15.55
N GLU A 250 5.40 16.19 16.64
CA GLU A 250 5.41 17.66 16.72
C GLU A 250 6.84 18.22 16.81
N ARG A 251 7.85 17.35 16.71
CA ARG A 251 9.26 17.73 16.65
C ARG A 251 9.78 17.66 15.22
N PRO A 252 10.82 18.44 14.87
CA PRO A 252 11.50 18.28 13.59
C PRO A 252 11.89 16.82 13.39
N TYR A 253 11.68 16.28 12.19
CA TYR A 253 11.99 14.88 11.93
C TYR A 253 12.67 14.67 10.59
N PHE A 254 13.27 13.50 10.46
CA PHE A 254 13.72 12.95 9.19
C PHE A 254 13.18 11.52 9.08
N SER A 255 12.63 11.19 7.93
CA SER A 255 12.13 9.86 7.59
C SER A 255 12.29 9.67 6.10
N ASP A 256 12.86 8.55 5.70
CA ASP A 256 12.89 8.16 4.30
C ASP A 256 11.45 8.00 3.75
N TYR A 257 11.27 8.22 2.44
CA TYR A 257 10.00 7.96 1.79
C TYR A 257 9.96 6.52 1.29
N MET A 258 8.96 5.75 1.75
CA MET A 258 8.66 4.37 1.36
C MET A 258 9.73 3.32 1.75
N PHE A 259 11.00 3.53 1.42
CA PHE A 259 12.12 2.66 1.79
C PHE A 259 12.81 3.22 3.02
N GLU A 260 12.19 2.97 4.18
CA GLU A 260 12.47 3.67 5.45
C GLU A 260 13.85 3.40 6.07
N ASP A 261 14.58 2.47 5.47
CA ASP A 261 15.91 2.01 5.80
C ASP A 261 16.98 2.50 4.81
N TYR A 262 16.59 3.20 3.74
CA TYR A 262 17.49 3.55 2.65
C TYR A 262 18.67 4.40 3.11
N THR A 263 18.44 5.47 3.88
CA THR A 263 19.54 6.34 4.33
C THR A 263 20.44 5.63 5.35
N ILE A 264 19.89 4.88 6.30
CA ILE A 264 20.71 4.18 7.30
C ILE A 264 21.57 3.09 6.65
N LYS A 265 21.01 2.36 5.67
CA LYS A 265 21.76 1.38 4.89
C LYS A 265 22.95 2.03 4.21
N ARG A 266 22.76 3.14 3.51
CA ARG A 266 23.85 3.85 2.82
C ARG A 266 24.91 4.39 3.78
N TYR A 267 24.50 4.90 4.93
CA TYR A 267 25.44 5.39 5.94
C TYR A 267 26.31 4.24 6.46
N VAL A 268 25.70 3.10 6.82
CA VAL A 268 26.43 1.90 7.28
C VAL A 268 27.32 1.31 6.18
N GLU A 269 26.87 1.31 4.92
CA GLU A 269 27.64 0.81 3.79
C GLU A 269 28.88 1.66 3.51
N GLY A 270 28.73 2.99 3.50
CA GLY A 270 29.82 3.94 3.24
C GLY A 270 30.74 4.20 4.42
N ALA A 271 30.36 3.83 5.63
CA ALA A 271 31.13 4.02 6.85
C ALA A 271 32.16 2.91 7.10
N GLN A 272 33.26 3.28 7.77
CA GLN A 272 34.25 2.35 8.32
C GLN A 272 33.99 2.08 9.80
N THR A 273 33.39 3.03 10.52
CA THR A 273 33.11 2.94 11.95
C THR A 273 31.72 3.45 12.30
N ALA A 274 31.22 3.06 13.48
CA ALA A 274 29.97 3.60 14.03
C ALA A 274 30.03 5.13 14.26
N ALA A 275 31.23 5.67 14.51
CA ALA A 275 31.45 7.11 14.64
C ALA A 275 31.22 7.85 13.31
N ASP A 276 31.56 7.25 12.17
CA ASP A 276 31.31 7.84 10.85
C ASP A 276 29.80 7.95 10.57
N VAL A 277 29.04 6.88 10.85
CA VAL A 277 27.56 6.88 10.74
C VAL A 277 26.97 7.98 11.63
N ARG A 278 27.49 8.12 12.85
CA ARG A 278 27.06 9.14 13.80
C ARG A 278 27.37 10.55 13.32
N ALA A 279 28.56 10.78 12.77
CA ALA A 279 28.96 12.06 12.19
C ALA A 279 28.08 12.44 11.01
N GLN A 280 27.76 11.49 10.13
CA GLN A 280 26.82 11.71 9.01
C GLN A 280 25.42 12.08 9.50
N ALA A 281 24.87 11.36 10.49
CA ALA A 281 23.59 11.71 11.09
C ALA A 281 23.61 13.13 11.70
N ARG A 282 24.66 13.46 12.47
CA ARG A 282 24.85 14.78 13.10
C ARG A 282 25.01 15.91 12.08
N ALA A 283 25.69 15.67 10.96
CA ALA A 283 25.82 16.66 9.88
C ALA A 283 24.47 17.07 9.28
N THR A 284 23.45 16.21 9.39
CA THR A 284 22.06 16.53 9.01
C THR A 284 21.23 17.09 10.19
N GLY A 285 21.85 17.38 11.32
CA GLY A 285 21.19 17.94 12.51
C GLY A 285 20.36 16.93 13.30
N ILE A 286 20.51 15.62 13.05
CA ILE A 286 19.81 14.58 13.83
C ILE A 286 20.33 14.59 15.27
N THR A 287 19.40 14.50 16.23
CA THR A 287 19.71 14.47 17.67
C THR A 287 19.23 13.20 18.35
N HIS A 288 18.10 12.68 17.88
CA HIS A 288 17.44 11.51 18.42
C HIS A 288 17.11 10.53 17.30
N LEU A 289 16.99 9.25 17.64
CA LEU A 289 16.47 8.24 16.72
C LEU A 289 15.30 7.52 17.38
N LEU A 290 14.25 7.30 16.59
CA LEU A 290 13.18 6.36 16.91
C LEU A 290 13.22 5.24 15.87
N VAL A 291 13.54 4.04 16.33
CA VAL A 291 13.91 2.92 15.47
C VAL A 291 13.02 1.73 15.77
N ARG A 292 12.50 1.09 14.73
CA ARG A 292 11.91 -0.24 14.82
C ARG A 292 13.01 -1.32 14.84
N GLN A 293 13.45 -1.65 16.05
CA GLN A 293 14.63 -2.46 16.33
C GLN A 293 14.41 -3.96 16.04
N ASP A 294 13.18 -4.47 16.17
CA ASP A 294 12.85 -5.88 15.94
C ASP A 294 13.16 -6.30 14.50
N VAL A 295 12.98 -5.39 13.54
CA VAL A 295 13.30 -5.63 12.13
C VAL A 295 14.74 -5.23 11.81
N LEU A 296 15.17 -4.04 12.25
CA LEU A 296 16.47 -3.48 11.85
C LEU A 296 17.66 -4.29 12.39
N LEU A 297 17.53 -4.91 13.58
CA LEU A 297 18.59 -5.67 14.24
C LEU A 297 18.50 -7.19 14.06
N ASP A 298 17.41 -7.69 13.47
CA ASP A 298 17.25 -9.11 13.13
C ASP A 298 18.08 -9.44 11.88
N TYR A 299 18.97 -10.42 11.96
CA TYR A 299 19.87 -10.76 10.85
C TYR A 299 19.12 -11.24 9.60
N ASP A 300 18.00 -11.93 9.77
CA ASP A 300 17.24 -12.53 8.67
C ASP A 300 16.32 -11.51 7.98
N GLN A 301 16.05 -10.37 8.63
CA GLN A 301 15.17 -9.32 8.12
C GLN A 301 15.89 -7.99 7.85
N SER A 302 17.07 -7.79 8.42
CA SER A 302 17.74 -6.50 8.40
C SER A 302 18.17 -6.12 6.99
N PRO A 303 17.87 -4.89 6.55
CA PRO A 303 18.27 -4.38 5.24
C PRO A 303 19.78 -4.10 5.11
N ILE A 304 20.51 -4.17 6.23
CA ILE A 304 21.97 -4.07 6.27
C ILE A 304 22.63 -5.35 5.76
N VAL A 305 21.97 -6.49 5.92
CA VAL A 305 22.45 -7.79 5.43
C VAL A 305 22.27 -7.85 3.92
N ASP A 306 23.35 -8.18 3.23
CA ASP A 306 23.39 -8.29 1.77
C ASP A 306 23.87 -9.70 1.40
N ASP A 307 23.03 -10.46 0.68
CA ASP A 307 23.31 -11.84 0.27
C ASP A 307 24.55 -11.97 -0.63
N ARG A 308 25.03 -10.86 -1.21
CA ARG A 308 26.25 -10.83 -2.02
C ARG A 308 27.53 -10.79 -1.18
N ARG A 309 27.44 -10.55 0.13
CA ARG A 309 28.57 -10.46 1.07
C ARG A 309 28.79 -11.77 1.82
N SER A 310 29.99 -11.98 2.32
CA SER A 310 30.22 -13.08 3.27
C SER A 310 29.46 -12.82 4.58
N ARG A 311 29.14 -13.89 5.31
CA ARG A 311 28.50 -13.78 6.63
C ARG A 311 29.32 -12.92 7.60
N GLU A 312 30.64 -13.03 7.56
CA GLU A 312 31.55 -12.24 8.40
C GLU A 312 31.41 -10.74 8.13
N GLN A 313 31.39 -10.35 6.85
CA GLN A 313 31.18 -8.95 6.44
C GLN A 313 29.80 -8.42 6.85
N ASN A 314 28.75 -9.25 6.71
CA ASN A 314 27.40 -8.87 7.17
C ASN A 314 27.35 -8.70 8.69
N VAL A 315 27.97 -9.61 9.45
CA VAL A 315 28.07 -9.50 10.91
C VAL A 315 28.83 -8.23 11.32
N GLU A 316 29.91 -7.88 10.63
CA GLU A 316 30.68 -6.65 10.88
C GLU A 316 29.80 -5.40 10.69
N LYS A 317 29.07 -5.32 9.58
CA LYS A 317 28.15 -4.20 9.32
C LYS A 317 27.00 -4.15 10.33
N MET A 318 26.46 -5.30 10.74
CA MET A 318 25.45 -5.38 11.79
C MET A 318 25.99 -4.94 13.16
N ASN A 319 27.24 -5.28 13.48
CA ASN A 319 27.89 -4.83 14.71
C ASN A 319 28.15 -3.32 14.68
N MET A 320 28.55 -2.76 13.54
CA MET A 320 28.68 -1.31 13.35
C MET A 320 27.35 -0.59 13.57
N LEU A 321 26.25 -1.11 13.02
CA LEU A 321 24.90 -0.58 13.26
C LEU A 321 24.54 -0.63 14.74
N LYS A 322 24.79 -1.75 15.43
CA LYS A 322 24.53 -1.88 16.88
C LYS A 322 25.34 -0.88 17.69
N ALA A 323 26.64 -0.75 17.41
CA ALA A 323 27.51 0.23 18.05
C ALA A 323 27.03 1.67 17.82
N PHE A 324 26.55 2.00 16.61
CA PHE A 324 25.94 3.31 16.34
C PHE A 324 24.71 3.57 17.23
N LEU A 325 23.84 2.58 17.38
CA LEU A 325 22.61 2.69 18.16
C LEU A 325 22.81 2.62 19.68
N MET A 326 23.89 2.01 20.16
CA MET A 326 24.09 1.73 21.60
C MET A 326 25.23 2.52 22.22
N ASP A 327 26.39 2.62 21.56
CA ASP A 327 27.61 3.14 22.19
C ASP A 327 27.51 4.63 22.45
N GLY A 328 27.64 5.01 23.73
CA GLY A 328 27.56 6.40 24.19
C GLY A 328 26.17 7.05 24.03
N THR A 329 25.16 6.31 23.59
CA THR A 329 23.79 6.82 23.45
C THR A 329 23.03 6.76 24.77
N ARG A 330 22.10 7.69 24.98
CA ARG A 330 21.15 7.61 26.10
C ARG A 330 19.85 6.98 25.60
N ILE A 331 19.51 5.80 26.11
CA ILE A 331 18.22 5.16 25.84
C ILE A 331 17.13 5.87 26.66
N ILE A 332 16.19 6.52 25.97
CA ILE A 332 15.05 7.21 26.60
C ILE A 332 13.94 6.20 26.86
N ARG A 333 13.62 5.37 25.87
CA ARG A 333 12.64 4.29 25.99
C ARG A 333 12.98 3.15 25.05
N ARG A 334 12.74 1.92 25.49
CA ARG A 334 12.93 0.71 24.70
C ARG A 334 11.91 -0.35 25.10
N ASP A 335 11.33 -1.02 24.12
CA ASP A 335 10.54 -2.23 24.31
C ASP A 335 11.01 -3.32 23.34
N GLY A 336 10.20 -4.36 23.08
CA GLY A 336 10.56 -5.43 22.16
C GLY A 336 10.62 -5.02 20.69
N LYS A 337 9.91 -3.94 20.28
CA LYS A 337 9.79 -3.49 18.89
C LYS A 337 10.52 -2.19 18.61
N PHE A 338 10.45 -1.22 19.52
CA PHE A 338 10.91 0.15 19.27
C PHE A 338 11.95 0.62 20.28
N MET A 339 12.84 1.47 19.80
CA MET A 339 13.89 2.10 20.59
C MET A 339 13.95 3.59 20.29
N LEU A 340 13.77 4.42 21.32
CA LEU A 340 14.01 5.87 21.28
C LEU A 340 15.31 6.17 22.02
N ILE A 341 16.27 6.72 21.29
CA ILE A 341 17.61 7.03 21.78
C ILE A 341 17.98 8.47 21.47
N GLU A 342 18.77 9.06 22.36
CA GLU A 342 19.49 10.30 22.15
C GLU A 342 20.93 10.00 21.78
N LEU A 343 21.42 10.62 20.71
CA LEU A 343 22.82 10.51 20.31
C LEU A 343 23.72 11.23 21.32
N PRO A 344 24.95 10.74 21.59
CA PRO A 344 25.90 11.46 22.43
C PRO A 344 26.18 12.87 21.88
N PRO A 345 26.44 13.86 22.76
CA PRO A 345 26.87 15.18 22.33
C PRO A 345 28.12 15.07 21.42
N SER A 346 28.18 15.95 20.43
CA SER A 346 29.25 16.03 19.42
C SER A 346 30.59 16.48 19.99
#